data_AF-A0A4U9D024-F1
#
_entry.id   AF-A0A4U9D024-F1
#
_cell.length_a   1.000
_cell.length_b   1.000
_cell.length_c   1.000
_cell.angle_alpha   90.00
_cell.angle_beta   90.00
_cell.angle_gamma   90.00
#
_symmetry.space_group_name_H-M   'P 1'
#
loop_
_entity.id
_entity.type
_entity.pdbx_description
1 polymer ?
#
loop_
_entity_poly.entity_id
_entity_poly.type
_entity_poly.pdbx_seq_one_letter_code
_entity_poly.pdbx_strand_id
1 'polypeptide(L)' 'MLAQQSIKSLECVAWPELGMEAIWKIEVEDFPAFILVDDKGNDFFQQIQTSQCTRCVK' A
#
# COMPACT_ATOMS: atom_id res chain seq x y z
N MET A 1 -0.83 -16.45 0.79
CA MET A 1 0.40 -16.26 1.57
C MET A 1 0.29 -15.09 2.53
N LEU A 2 0.12 -13.84 2.07
CA LEU A 2 0.04 -12.64 2.96
C LEU A 2 -0.97 -12.76 4.12
N ALA A 3 -2.23 -13.10 3.81
CA ALA A 3 -3.25 -13.22 4.85
C ALA A 3 -2.98 -14.36 5.86
N GLN A 4 -2.36 -15.45 5.40
CA GLN A 4 -2.06 -16.60 6.26
C GLN A 4 -0.81 -16.40 7.12
N GLN A 5 0.14 -15.59 6.65
CA GLN A 5 1.45 -15.44 7.27
C GLN A 5 1.58 -14.16 8.10
N SER A 6 0.93 -13.07 7.67
CA SER A 6 1.15 -11.74 8.27
C SER A 6 -0.07 -11.17 9.00
N ILE A 7 -1.28 -11.71 8.83
CA ILE A 7 -2.49 -11.22 9.53
C ILE A 7 -2.73 -12.09 10.78
N LYS A 8 -2.76 -11.46 11.96
CA LYS A 8 -2.95 -12.12 13.27
C LYS A 8 -4.39 -12.09 13.75
N SER A 9 -5.08 -10.96 13.54
CA SER A 9 -6.48 -10.80 13.91
C SER A 9 -7.18 -9.82 12.97
N LEU A 10 -8.51 -9.93 12.91
CA LEU A 10 -9.37 -9.12 12.05
C LEU A 10 -10.69 -8.85 12.78
N GLU A 11 -11.00 -7.58 13.00
CA GLU A 11 -12.17 -7.09 13.73
C GLU A 11 -12.92 -6.05 12.87
N CYS A 12 -14.23 -6.19 12.74
CA CYS A 12 -15.06 -5.17 12.07
C CYS A 12 -15.32 -4.00 13.03
N VAL A 13 -14.84 -2.81 12.68
CA VAL A 13 -14.95 -1.62 13.52
C VAL A 13 -16.21 -0.82 13.19
N ALA A 14 -16.56 -0.71 11.91
CA ALA A 14 -17.68 0.11 11.47
C ALA A 14 -18.26 -0.38 10.13
N TRP A 15 -19.56 -0.13 9.95
CA TRP A 15 -20.34 -0.40 8.74
C TRP A 15 -20.32 -1.86 8.25
N PRO A 16 -20.71 -2.84 9.10
CA PRO A 16 -20.75 -4.26 8.72
C PRO A 16 -21.66 -4.55 7.52
N GLU A 17 -22.65 -3.70 7.25
CA GLU A 17 -23.55 -3.79 6.10
C GLU A 17 -22.84 -3.62 4.75
N LEU A 18 -21.66 -2.98 4.71
CA LEU A 18 -20.83 -2.85 3.51
C LEU A 18 -20.07 -4.14 3.18
N GLY A 19 -20.19 -5.17 4.02
CA GLY A 19 -19.56 -6.47 3.79
C GLY A 19 -18.04 -6.35 3.73
N MET A 20 -17.46 -6.64 2.56
CA MET A 20 -16.01 -6.59 2.37
C MET A 20 -15.42 -5.17 2.39
N GLU A 21 -16.24 -4.14 2.18
CA GLU A 21 -15.82 -2.73 2.15
C GLU A 21 -15.95 -2.04 3.52
N ALA A 22 -16.36 -2.77 4.56
CA ALA A 22 -16.43 -2.26 5.93
C ALA A 22 -15.04 -1.78 6.44
N ILE A 23 -15.02 -0.99 7.52
CA ILE A 23 -13.74 -0.68 8.19
C ILE A 23 -13.31 -1.87 9.02
N TRP A 24 -12.13 -2.40 8.70
CA TRP A 24 -11.50 -3.50 9.42
C TRP A 24 -10.28 -3.00 10.19
N LYS A 25 -10.21 -3.37 11.46
CA LYS A 25 -8.97 -3.32 12.23
C LYS A 25 -8.27 -4.65 12.08
N ILE A 26 -7.06 -4.61 11.54
CA ILE A 26 -6.20 -5.78 11.40
C ILE A 26 -4.96 -5.62 12.27
N GLU A 27 -4.57 -6.70 12.94
CA GLU A 27 -3.26 -6.78 13.59
C GLU A 27 -2.34 -7.59 12.70
N VAL A 28 -1.17 -7.04 12.40
CA VAL A 28 -0.20 -7.65 11.49
C VAL A 28 1.18 -7.79 12.12
N GLU A 29 1.90 -8.84 11.73
CA GLU A 29 3.30 -9.08 12.10
C GLU A 29 4.09 -9.37 10.83
N ASP A 30 5.33 -8.85 10.75
CA ASP A 30 6.24 -9.03 9.61
C ASP A 30 5.58 -8.74 8.24
N PHE A 31 4.78 -7.66 8.17
CA PHE A 31 4.10 -7.28 6.94
C PHE A 31 5.06 -6.51 6.01
N PRO A 32 5.45 -7.07 4.85
CA PRO A 32 6.40 -6.41 3.97
C PRO A 32 5.76 -5.18 3.31
N ALA A 33 6.47 -4.05 3.34
CA ALA A 33 6.04 -2.81 2.70
C ALA A 33 7.24 -2.02 2.16
N PHE A 34 6.98 -1.15 1.19
CA PHE A 34 7.93 -0.19 0.64
C PHE A 34 7.45 1.24 0.89
N ILE A 35 8.37 2.14 1.19
CA ILE A 35 8.07 3.57 1.30
C ILE A 35 8.02 4.12 -0.13
N LEU A 36 6.82 4.52 -0.57
CA LEU A 36 6.59 5.08 -1.89
C LEU A 36 6.62 6.61 -1.87
N VAL A 37 6.03 7.20 -0.83
CA VAL A 37 6.03 8.64 -0.61
C VAL A 37 6.44 8.89 0.84
N ASP A 38 7.37 9.82 1.05
CA ASP A 38 7.79 10.23 2.39
C ASP A 38 7.24 11.61 2.79
N ASP A 39 7.51 11.99 4.04
CA ASP A 39 7.11 13.27 4.63
C ASP A 39 7.96 14.48 4.18
N LYS A 40 8.93 14.27 3.29
CA LYS A 40 9.86 15.29 2.77
C LYS A 40 9.53 15.68 1.33
N GLY A 41 8.47 15.12 0.76
CA GLY A 41 8.06 15.36 -0.62
C GLY A 41 8.76 14.46 -1.64
N ASN A 42 9.45 13.40 -1.20
CA ASN A 42 9.99 12.40 -2.13
C ASN A 42 8.88 11.44 -2.56
N ASP A 43 8.79 11.19 -3.86
CA ASP A 43 7.87 10.24 -4.48
C ASP A 43 8.67 9.28 -5.38
N PHE A 44 8.63 7.99 -5.06
CA PHE A 44 9.33 6.92 -5.77
C PHE A 44 8.96 6.85 -7.26
N PHE A 45 7.69 7.07 -7.61
CA PHE A 45 7.24 6.93 -9.01
C PHE A 45 7.58 8.16 -9.86
N GLN A 46 7.71 9.34 -9.25
CA GLN A 46 8.17 10.53 -9.97
C GLN A 46 9.61 10.36 -10.46
N GLN A 47 10.48 9.70 -9.68
CA GLN A 47 11.87 9.45 -10.05
C GLN A 47 12.01 8.49 -11.24
N ILE A 48 11.10 7.52 -11.37
CA ILE A 48 11.10 6.56 -12.48
C ILE A 48 10.58 7.23 -13.76
N GLN A 49 9.57 8.10 -13.66
CA GLN A 49 9.05 8.81 -14.85
C GLN A 49 10.08 9.75 -15.48
N THR A 50 11.04 10.28 -14.72
CA THR A 50 12.13 11.12 -15.24
C THR A 50 13.18 10.34 -16.04
N SER A 51 13.16 9.01 -16.00
CA SER A 51 14.06 8.16 -16.80
C SER A 51 13.53 7.89 -18.22
N GLN A 52 12.83 8.87 -18.80
CA GLN A 52 12.62 8.90 -20.24
C GLN A 52 13.96 9.21 -20.92
N CYS A 53 14.42 8.28 -21.76
CA CYS A 53 15.52 8.52 -22.69
C CYS A 53 15.26 9.84 -23.43
N THR A 54 16.17 10.81 -23.32
CA THR A 54 16.14 12.10 -24.02
C THR A 54 16.07 11.97 -25.56
N ARG A 55 16.20 10.75 -26.09
CA ARG A 55 16.16 10.43 -27.52
C ARG A 55 14.85 9.80 -28.00
N CYS A 56 13.86 9.59 -27.13
CA CYS A 56 12.62 8.86 -27.46
C CYS A 56 11.37 9.76 -27.60
N VAL A 57 11.52 11.07 -27.69
CA VAL A 57 10.41 11.95 -28.11
C VAL A 57 10.32 11.89 -29.64
N LYS A 58 9.32 11.17 -30.16
CA LYS A 58 8.78 11.45 -31.50
C LYS A 58 7.70 12.49 -31.38
#